data_AF-A0A9R1A621-F1
#
_entry.id   AF-A0A9R1A621-F1
#
_cell.length_a   1.000
_cell.length_b   1.000
_cell.length_c   1.000
_cell.angle_alpha   90.00
_cell.angle_beta   90.00
_cell.angle_gamma   90.00
#
_symmetry.space_group_name_H-M   'P 1'
#
loop_
_entity.id
_entity.type
_entity.pdbx_description
1 polymer ?
#
loop_
_entity_poly.entity_id
_entity_poly.type
_entity_poly.pdbx_seq_one_letter_code
_entity_poly.pdbx_strand_id
1 'polypeptide(L)'
;MEATDEERPLLSQHPQDECSRYTSDGTVDFYRQPALKQSTGNWRACFFILGAEFSECMCFFAVAKNLVTYLTTVLHESNVDAARNVSTWIGSCFLTPVIGAFLADSYWGRYTTIAVFLSVYIIGMLIMTSSAALPFFLPRSSDESGGVHPAAVYLGLYLVALGTGGIKPYAAALGADQFDGADPKERVAKGSFFNWYYFSINIGTRV
;
A
#
# COMPACT_ATOMS: atom_id res chain seq x y z
N MET A 1 68.18 25.66 -4.85
CA MET A 1 67.19 26.72 -4.57
C MET A 1 66.70 27.18 -5.94
N GLU A 2 65.48 26.95 -6.39
CA GLU A 2 64.21 26.65 -5.72
C GLU A 2 63.45 25.60 -6.53
N ALA A 3 62.80 24.65 -5.84
CA ALA A 3 61.71 23.88 -6.40
C ALA A 3 60.47 24.77 -6.33
N THR A 4 59.82 25.02 -7.46
CA THR A 4 58.53 25.70 -7.50
C THR A 4 57.48 24.78 -6.91
N ASP A 5 57.03 25.15 -5.72
CA ASP A 5 55.94 24.55 -4.98
C ASP A 5 54.64 24.73 -5.78
N GLU A 6 54.11 23.63 -6.32
CA GLU A 6 52.73 23.55 -6.81
C GLU A 6 51.81 23.67 -5.59
N GLU A 7 51.44 24.89 -5.20
CA GLU A 7 50.28 25.10 -4.35
C GLU A 7 49.01 24.69 -5.12
N ARG A 8 48.67 23.41 -5.03
CA ARG A 8 47.30 22.94 -5.25
C ARG A 8 46.44 23.55 -4.15
N PRO A 9 45.39 24.34 -4.48
CA PRO A 9 44.45 24.77 -3.47
C PRO A 9 43.57 23.57 -3.08
N LEU A 10 44.05 22.79 -2.10
CA LEU A 10 43.28 21.80 -1.37
C LEU A 10 42.42 22.52 -0.33
N LEU A 11 41.39 23.26 -0.76
CA LEU A 11 40.20 23.63 0.05
C LEU A 11 39.32 24.62 -0.72
N SER A 12 38.46 24.08 -1.58
CA SER A 12 37.16 24.70 -1.86
C SER A 12 36.11 23.60 -1.94
N GLN A 13 35.92 22.86 -0.84
CA GLN A 13 34.64 22.19 -0.61
C GLN A 13 33.62 23.30 -0.41
N HIS A 14 32.93 23.63 -1.49
CA HIS A 14 31.78 24.51 -1.45
C HIS A 14 30.79 23.98 -0.41
N PRO A 15 30.25 24.79 0.52
CA PRO A 15 29.12 24.38 1.38
C PRO A 15 27.88 23.97 0.55
N GLN A 16 27.88 24.22 -0.76
CA GLN A 16 26.87 23.73 -1.70
C GLN A 16 26.93 22.20 -1.95
N ASP A 17 28.10 21.56 -1.82
CA ASP A 17 28.23 20.11 -2.07
C ASP A 17 27.72 19.26 -0.89
N GLU A 18 27.84 19.74 0.35
CA GLU A 18 27.24 19.07 1.51
C GLU A 18 25.72 19.22 1.52
N CYS A 19 25.21 20.40 1.20
CA CYS A 19 23.76 20.67 1.10
C CYS A 19 23.09 19.86 -0.05
N SER A 20 23.86 19.51 -1.09
CA SER A 20 23.43 18.64 -2.19
C SER A 20 23.30 17.17 -1.79
N ARG A 21 24.04 16.72 -0.75
CA ARG A 21 24.11 15.29 -0.37
C ARG A 21 22.98 14.85 0.55
N TYR A 22 22.37 15.79 1.27
CA TYR A 22 21.29 15.57 2.23
C TYR A 22 19.96 16.15 1.73
N THR A 23 18.84 15.57 2.17
CA THR A 23 17.50 16.06 1.85
C THR A 23 17.28 17.43 2.47
N SER A 24 16.76 18.37 1.68
CA SER A 24 16.53 19.75 2.13
C SER A 24 15.11 19.99 2.67
N ASP A 25 14.27 18.97 2.69
CA ASP A 25 12.87 18.99 3.13
C ASP A 25 12.66 18.68 4.62
N GLY A 26 13.74 18.46 5.37
CA GLY A 26 13.70 18.10 6.80
C GLY A 26 13.47 16.61 7.08
N THR A 27 13.52 15.75 6.06
CA THR A 27 13.47 14.29 6.25
C THR A 27 14.68 13.80 7.02
N VAL A 28 14.44 12.91 7.99
CA VAL A 28 15.49 12.33 8.84
C VAL A 28 15.58 10.82 8.64
N ASP A 29 16.79 10.29 8.83
CA ASP A 29 17.04 8.86 8.87
C ASP A 29 16.58 8.24 10.20
N PHE A 30 16.76 6.93 10.34
CA PHE A 30 16.43 6.18 11.56
C PHE A 30 17.21 6.68 12.80
N TYR A 31 18.38 7.29 12.59
CA TYR A 31 19.24 7.86 13.63
C TYR A 31 18.98 9.36 13.87
N ARG A 32 17.88 9.91 13.32
CA ARG A 32 17.48 11.33 13.38
C ARG A 32 18.50 12.30 12.77
N GLN A 33 19.35 11.83 11.87
CA GLN A 33 20.23 12.67 11.06
C GLN A 33 19.51 13.07 9.76
N PRO A 34 19.88 14.18 9.09
CA PRO A 34 19.36 14.52 7.78
C PRO A 34 19.53 13.34 6.81
N ALA A 35 18.46 12.98 6.10
CA ALA A 35 18.46 11.82 5.23
C ALA A 35 19.40 12.05 4.02
N LEU A 36 20.18 11.04 3.65
CA LEU A 36 21.16 11.13 2.57
C LEU A 36 20.47 10.84 1.23
N LYS A 37 20.37 11.82 0.31
CA LYS A 37 19.63 11.69 -0.97
C LYS A 37 19.98 10.46 -1.81
N GLN A 38 21.25 10.02 -1.75
CA GLN A 38 21.73 8.84 -2.49
C GLN A 38 21.30 7.50 -1.86
N SER A 39 21.01 7.49 -0.56
CA SER A 39 20.75 6.29 0.24
C SER A 39 19.27 6.13 0.60
N THR A 40 18.55 7.24 0.80
CA THR A 40 17.14 7.27 1.18
C THR A 40 16.27 7.71 0.03
N GLY A 41 15.24 6.90 -0.29
CA GLY A 41 14.11 7.30 -1.14
C GLY A 41 14.48 7.65 -2.57
N ASN A 42 14.10 6.78 -3.51
CA ASN A 42 14.31 7.03 -4.94
C ASN A 42 13.40 6.11 -5.75
N TRP A 43 13.49 6.15 -7.08
CA TRP A 43 12.69 5.30 -7.97
C TRP A 43 12.66 3.81 -7.60
N ARG A 44 13.71 3.28 -6.96
CA ARG A 44 13.74 1.91 -6.45
C ARG A 44 12.59 1.62 -5.48
N ALA A 45 12.35 2.49 -4.49
CA ALA A 45 11.25 2.35 -3.56
C ALA A 45 9.89 2.57 -4.27
N CYS A 46 9.84 3.53 -5.19
CA CYS A 46 8.63 3.80 -5.98
C CYS A 46 8.18 2.58 -6.80
N PHE A 47 9.10 1.80 -7.37
CA PHE A 47 8.72 0.58 -8.10
C PHE A 47 8.04 -0.46 -7.20
N PHE A 48 8.49 -0.62 -5.95
CA PHE A 48 7.82 -1.51 -4.99
C PHE A 48 6.43 -0.98 -4.61
N ILE A 49 6.30 0.33 -4.40
CA ILE A 49 5.01 0.98 -4.08
C ILE A 49 4.03 0.84 -5.26
N LEU A 50 4.47 1.10 -6.49
CA LEU A 50 3.67 0.94 -7.70
C LEU A 50 3.24 -0.51 -7.91
N GLY A 51 4.13 -1.48 -7.69
CA GLY A 51 3.83 -2.90 -7.77
C GLY A 51 2.82 -3.35 -6.72
N ALA A 52 2.97 -2.86 -5.48
CA ALA A 52 2.04 -3.13 -4.40
C ALA A 52 0.64 -2.56 -4.68
N GLU A 53 0.55 -1.29 -5.14
CA GLU A 53 -0.73 -0.68 -5.51
C GLU A 53 -1.39 -1.42 -6.68
N PHE A 54 -0.61 -1.77 -7.70
CA PHE A 54 -1.11 -2.53 -8.84
C PHE A 54 -1.68 -3.90 -8.40
N SER A 55 -0.93 -4.63 -7.57
CA SER A 55 -1.36 -5.94 -7.04
C SER A 55 -2.59 -5.82 -6.16
N GLU A 56 -2.67 -4.80 -5.32
CA GLU A 56 -3.83 -4.54 -4.47
C GLU A 56 -5.05 -4.22 -5.32
N CYS A 57 -4.93 -3.34 -6.32
CA CYS A 57 -6.02 -3.01 -7.23
C CYS A 57 -6.52 -4.27 -7.96
N MET A 58 -5.61 -5.06 -8.54
CA MET A 58 -5.99 -6.33 -9.18
C MET A 58 -6.73 -7.26 -8.22
N CYS A 59 -6.24 -7.40 -6.99
CA CYS A 59 -6.87 -8.26 -6.00
C CYS A 59 -8.28 -7.78 -5.64
N PHE A 60 -8.44 -6.48 -5.38
CA PHE A 60 -9.73 -5.88 -5.06
C PHE A 60 -10.76 -6.12 -6.16
N PHE A 61 -10.41 -5.84 -7.41
CA PHE A 61 -11.33 -6.03 -8.54
C PHE A 61 -11.59 -7.51 -8.85
N ALA A 62 -10.58 -8.38 -8.71
CA ALA A 62 -10.75 -9.82 -8.86
C ALA A 62 -11.72 -10.40 -7.82
N VAL A 63 -11.62 -9.98 -6.56
CA VAL A 63 -12.57 -10.36 -5.51
C VAL A 63 -13.95 -9.80 -5.85
N ALA A 64 -14.07 -8.50 -6.12
CA ALA A 64 -15.35 -7.85 -6.42
C ALA A 64 -16.14 -8.53 -7.56
N LYS A 65 -15.45 -8.89 -8.65
CA LYS A 65 -16.08 -9.55 -9.81
C LYS A 65 -16.54 -10.98 -9.52
N ASN A 66 -15.75 -11.74 -8.76
CA ASN A 66 -16.04 -13.16 -8.50
C ASN A 66 -16.90 -13.39 -7.25
N LEU A 67 -17.05 -12.40 -6.37
CA LEU A 67 -17.69 -12.57 -5.08
C LEU A 67 -19.18 -12.94 -5.20
N VAL A 68 -19.94 -12.34 -6.13
CA VAL A 68 -21.35 -12.71 -6.36
C VAL A 68 -21.46 -14.20 -6.71
N THR A 69 -20.62 -14.66 -7.65
CA THR A 69 -20.57 -16.07 -8.05
C THR A 69 -20.19 -16.96 -6.88
N TYR A 70 -19.23 -16.56 -6.05
CA TYR A 70 -18.83 -17.34 -4.89
C TYR A 70 -19.96 -17.45 -3.84
N LEU A 71 -20.61 -16.34 -3.51
CA LEU A 71 -21.72 -16.32 -2.54
C LEU A 71 -22.91 -17.17 -3.01
N THR A 72 -23.22 -17.13 -4.30
CA THR A 72 -24.35 -17.89 -4.88
C THR A 72 -24.04 -19.38 -5.08
N THR A 73 -22.81 -19.73 -5.49
CA THR A 73 -22.47 -21.13 -5.82
C THR A 73 -21.94 -21.93 -4.64
N VAL A 74 -21.17 -21.29 -3.74
CA VAL A 74 -20.51 -21.97 -2.61
C VAL A 74 -21.31 -21.77 -1.32
N LEU A 75 -21.74 -20.54 -1.03
CA LEU A 75 -22.55 -20.24 0.16
C LEU A 75 -24.05 -20.44 -0.07
N HIS A 76 -24.47 -20.72 -1.30
CA HIS A 76 -25.86 -20.97 -1.69
C HIS A 76 -26.82 -19.81 -1.31
N GLU A 77 -26.32 -18.57 -1.32
CA GLU A 77 -27.15 -17.38 -1.12
C GLU A 77 -28.03 -17.08 -2.34
N SER A 78 -29.14 -16.39 -2.11
CA SER A 78 -29.95 -15.88 -3.22
C SER A 78 -29.19 -14.81 -4.00
N ASN A 79 -29.48 -14.65 -5.30
CA ASN A 79 -28.85 -13.60 -6.13
C ASN A 79 -29.07 -12.20 -5.54
N VAL A 80 -30.22 -11.96 -4.90
CA VAL A 80 -30.55 -10.67 -4.28
C VAL A 80 -29.70 -10.43 -3.04
N ASP A 81 -29.56 -11.43 -2.18
CA ASP A 81 -28.77 -11.33 -0.95
C ASP A 81 -27.27 -11.20 -1.27
N ALA A 82 -26.77 -12.00 -2.21
CA ALA A 82 -25.38 -11.93 -2.67
C ALA A 82 -25.04 -10.54 -3.22
N ALA A 83 -25.88 -9.96 -4.08
CA ALA A 83 -25.67 -8.62 -4.63
C ALA A 83 -25.68 -7.53 -3.55
N ARG A 84 -26.58 -7.65 -2.56
CA ARG A 84 -26.63 -6.76 -1.40
C ARG A 84 -25.36 -6.86 -0.55
N ASN A 85 -24.88 -8.07 -0.28
CA ASN A 85 -23.69 -8.32 0.53
C ASN A 85 -22.43 -7.79 -0.17
N VAL A 86 -22.29 -7.99 -1.48
CA VAL A 86 -21.20 -7.41 -2.28
C VAL A 86 -21.24 -5.88 -2.26
N SER A 87 -22.42 -5.27 -2.44
CA SER A 87 -22.56 -3.81 -2.41
C SER A 87 -22.22 -3.23 -1.04
N THR A 88 -22.61 -3.93 0.03
CA THR A 88 -22.30 -3.57 1.42
C THR A 88 -20.80 -3.68 1.69
N TRP A 89 -20.15 -4.72 1.19
CA TRP A 89 -18.70 -4.91 1.29
C TRP A 89 -17.95 -3.80 0.54
N ILE A 90 -18.32 -3.50 -0.71
CA ILE A 90 -17.73 -2.38 -1.47
C ILE A 90 -17.92 -1.06 -0.73
N GLY A 91 -19.12 -0.78 -0.22
CA GLY A 91 -19.39 0.42 0.59
C GLY A 91 -18.50 0.49 1.83
N SER A 92 -18.28 -0.63 2.50
CA SER A 92 -17.38 -0.72 3.66
C SER A 92 -15.94 -0.40 3.29
N CYS A 93 -15.43 -0.90 2.15
CA CYS A 93 -14.11 -0.56 1.64
C CYS A 93 -13.91 0.94 1.39
N PHE A 94 -14.97 1.68 1.03
CA PHE A 94 -14.92 3.13 0.85
C PHE A 94 -15.07 3.93 2.17
N LEU A 95 -15.69 3.34 3.18
CA LEU A 95 -15.86 3.97 4.50
C LEU A 95 -14.62 3.78 5.39
N THR A 96 -13.96 2.62 5.34
CA THR A 96 -12.81 2.37 6.20
C THR A 96 -11.66 3.39 6.07
N PRO A 97 -11.32 3.94 4.90
CA PRO A 97 -10.31 4.99 4.80
C PRO A 97 -10.56 6.18 5.73
N VAL A 98 -11.83 6.54 5.98
CA VAL A 98 -12.20 7.62 6.90
C VAL A 98 -11.81 7.26 8.34
N ILE A 99 -12.04 6.01 8.72
CA ILE A 99 -11.67 5.48 10.05
C ILE A 99 -10.14 5.43 10.18
N GLY A 100 -9.45 4.93 9.15
CA GLY A 100 -7.98 4.88 9.12
C GLY A 100 -7.35 6.26 9.24
N ALA A 101 -7.86 7.24 8.48
CA ALA A 101 -7.41 8.63 8.55
C ALA A 101 -7.60 9.23 9.96
N PHE A 102 -8.79 9.07 10.53
CA PHE A 102 -9.08 9.56 11.89
C PHE A 102 -8.13 8.97 12.94
N LEU A 103 -7.83 7.67 12.87
CA LEU A 103 -6.91 7.00 13.78
C LEU A 103 -5.46 7.48 13.62
N ALA A 104 -5.02 7.69 12.38
CA ALA A 104 -3.68 8.21 12.08
C ALA A 104 -3.48 9.63 12.62
N ASP A 105 -4.48 10.48 12.45
CA ASP A 105 -4.40 11.90 12.81
C ASP A 105 -4.58 12.12 14.32
N SER A 106 -5.39 11.29 15.00
CA SER A 106 -5.78 11.52 16.39
C SER A 106 -4.94 10.77 17.43
N TYR A 107 -4.45 9.55 17.12
CA TYR A 107 -3.90 8.66 18.16
C TYR A 107 -2.52 8.10 17.86
N TRP A 108 -2.31 7.49 16.69
CA TRP A 108 -1.17 6.56 16.48
C TRP A 108 -0.06 7.10 15.58
N GLY A 109 -0.35 8.17 14.82
CA GLY A 109 0.53 8.65 13.75
C GLY A 109 0.44 7.80 12.49
N ARG A 110 0.95 8.37 11.39
CA ARG A 110 0.83 7.81 10.04
C ARG A 110 1.47 6.42 9.88
N TYR A 111 2.71 6.25 10.34
CA TYR A 111 3.45 4.99 10.16
C TYR A 111 2.81 3.81 10.91
N THR A 112 2.48 4.00 12.19
CA THR A 112 1.86 2.97 13.04
C THR A 112 0.52 2.52 12.47
N THR A 113 -0.29 3.48 12.01
CA THR A 113 -1.59 3.18 11.40
C THR A 113 -1.41 2.33 10.14
N ILE A 114 -0.52 2.71 9.22
CA ILE A 114 -0.23 1.93 8.02
C ILE A 114 0.21 0.50 8.38
N ALA A 115 1.12 0.33 9.35
CA ALA A 115 1.60 -0.98 9.77
C ALA A 115 0.48 -1.89 10.33
N VAL A 116 -0.40 -1.33 11.16
CA VAL A 116 -1.53 -2.08 11.73
C VAL A 116 -2.52 -2.48 10.63
N PHE A 117 -2.93 -1.56 9.77
CA PHE A 117 -3.88 -1.85 8.70
C PHE A 117 -3.32 -2.83 7.66
N LEU A 118 -2.03 -2.77 7.35
CA LEU A 118 -1.34 -3.77 6.53
C LEU A 118 -1.39 -5.17 7.18
N SER A 119 -1.15 -5.28 8.49
CA SER A 119 -1.23 -6.57 9.18
C SER A 119 -2.64 -7.16 9.15
N VAL A 120 -3.67 -6.32 9.34
CA VAL A 120 -5.08 -6.71 9.25
C VAL A 120 -5.42 -7.18 7.84
N TYR A 121 -4.93 -6.50 6.80
CA TYR A 121 -5.11 -6.89 5.41
C TYR A 121 -4.52 -8.27 5.12
N ILE A 122 -3.28 -8.53 5.55
CA ILE A 122 -2.61 -9.83 5.34
C ILE A 122 -3.41 -10.95 6.02
N ILE A 123 -3.87 -10.74 7.25
CA ILE A 123 -4.68 -11.72 7.98
C ILE A 123 -6.01 -11.99 7.24
N GLY A 124 -6.70 -10.94 6.79
CA GLY A 124 -7.94 -11.07 6.02
C GLY A 124 -7.75 -11.87 4.73
N MET A 125 -6.67 -11.58 4.00
CA MET A 125 -6.29 -12.31 2.79
C MET A 125 -5.98 -13.79 3.07
N LEU A 126 -5.24 -14.09 4.13
CA LEU A 126 -4.94 -15.48 4.51
C LEU A 126 -6.21 -16.27 4.86
N ILE A 127 -7.13 -15.65 5.63
CA ILE A 127 -8.42 -16.26 5.96
C ILE A 127 -9.21 -16.53 4.67
N MET A 128 -9.32 -15.53 3.79
CA MET A 128 -10.08 -15.66 2.54
C MET A 128 -9.48 -16.73 1.60
N THR A 129 -8.16 -16.76 1.42
CA THR A 129 -7.47 -17.78 0.62
C THR A 129 -7.63 -19.17 1.22
N SER A 130 -7.50 -19.31 2.55
CA SER A 130 -7.70 -20.61 3.20
C SER A 130 -9.14 -21.10 3.03
N SER A 131 -10.14 -20.22 3.19
CA SER A 131 -11.55 -20.55 3.01
C SER A 131 -11.89 -20.91 1.56
N ALA A 132 -11.27 -20.24 0.58
CA ALA A 132 -11.43 -20.58 -0.83
C ALA A 132 -10.75 -21.89 -1.23
N ALA A 133 -9.71 -22.31 -0.50
CA ALA A 133 -8.98 -23.55 -0.74
C ALA A 133 -9.63 -24.78 -0.06
N LEU A 134 -10.43 -24.59 1.00
CA LEU A 134 -11.14 -25.68 1.71
C LEU A 134 -11.94 -26.61 0.78
N PRO A 135 -12.73 -26.11 -0.20
CA PRO A 135 -13.48 -26.97 -1.12
C PRO A 135 -12.58 -27.84 -2.03
N PHE A 136 -11.32 -27.44 -2.23
CA PHE A 136 -10.36 -28.18 -3.05
C PHE A 136 -9.66 -29.30 -2.26
N PHE A 137 -9.34 -29.06 -0.99
CA PHE A 137 -8.62 -30.03 -0.14
C PHE A 137 -9.54 -31.03 0.57
N LEU A 138 -10.77 -30.63 0.85
CA LEU A 138 -11.76 -31.48 1.52
C LEU A 138 -13.01 -31.55 0.64
N PRO A 139 -13.10 -32.55 -0.25
CA PRO A 139 -14.31 -32.79 -1.01
C PRO A 139 -15.42 -33.22 -0.05
N ARG A 140 -16.23 -32.23 0.35
CA ARG A 140 -17.57 -32.37 0.93
C ARG A 140 -17.68 -33.51 1.95
N SER A 141 -17.10 -33.34 3.15
CA SER A 141 -17.69 -33.98 4.33
C SER A 141 -18.94 -33.19 4.71
N SER A 142 -20.07 -33.83 4.44
CA SER A 142 -21.44 -33.46 4.77
C SER A 142 -21.62 -32.85 6.18
N ASP A 143 -22.44 -31.81 6.23
CA ASP A 143 -23.29 -31.33 7.34
C ASP A 143 -22.70 -30.78 8.66
N GLU A 144 -21.43 -30.96 9.00
CA GLU A 144 -20.97 -30.62 10.37
C GLU A 144 -20.50 -29.16 10.58
N SER A 145 -20.75 -28.23 9.62
CA SER A 145 -20.22 -26.85 9.71
C SER A 145 -21.21 -25.76 9.29
N GLY A 146 -22.50 -25.93 9.65
CA GLY A 146 -23.65 -25.07 9.30
C GLY A 146 -23.58 -23.57 9.66
N GLY A 147 -22.41 -23.00 9.93
CA GLY A 147 -22.18 -21.56 10.09
C GLY A 147 -20.71 -21.13 10.09
N VAL A 148 -19.75 -22.06 10.31
CA VAL A 148 -18.33 -21.72 10.44
C VAL A 148 -17.72 -21.26 9.11
N HIS A 149 -18.05 -21.93 8.01
CA HIS A 149 -17.51 -21.58 6.68
C HIS A 149 -18.02 -20.21 6.20
N PRO A 150 -19.34 -19.90 6.22
CA PRO A 150 -19.81 -18.56 5.89
C PRO A 150 -19.25 -17.47 6.82
N ALA A 151 -19.15 -17.73 8.12
CA ALA A 151 -18.59 -16.77 9.07
C ALA A 151 -17.12 -16.45 8.78
N ALA A 152 -16.31 -17.46 8.42
CA ALA A 152 -14.91 -17.26 8.04
C ALA A 152 -14.76 -16.43 6.76
N VAL A 153 -15.60 -16.68 5.74
CA VAL A 153 -15.62 -15.91 4.48
C VAL A 153 -15.97 -14.45 4.77
N TYR A 154 -17.04 -14.19 5.52
CA TYR A 154 -17.44 -12.82 5.86
C TYR A 154 -16.41 -12.11 6.74
N LEU A 155 -15.83 -12.80 7.72
CA LEU A 155 -14.75 -12.26 8.53
C LEU A 155 -13.55 -11.87 7.66
N GLY A 156 -13.13 -12.75 6.74
CA GLY A 156 -12.06 -12.46 5.79
C GLY A 156 -12.38 -11.24 4.92
N LEU A 157 -13.58 -11.18 4.33
CA LEU A 157 -14.04 -10.07 3.49
C LEU A 157 -14.00 -8.72 4.23
N TYR A 158 -14.50 -8.67 5.46
CA TYR A 158 -14.52 -7.43 6.23
C TYR A 158 -13.14 -7.06 6.79
N LEU A 159 -12.27 -8.03 7.12
CA LEU A 159 -10.87 -7.74 7.46
C LEU A 159 -10.10 -7.19 6.26
N VAL A 160 -10.32 -7.74 5.06
CA VAL A 160 -9.77 -7.18 3.82
C VAL A 160 -10.30 -5.76 3.61
N ALA A 161 -11.62 -5.55 3.69
CA ALA A 161 -12.23 -4.22 3.57
C ALA A 161 -11.66 -3.21 4.58
N LEU A 162 -11.39 -3.67 5.80
CA LEU A 162 -10.77 -2.83 6.81
C LEU A 162 -9.32 -2.48 6.43
N GLY A 163 -8.52 -3.50 6.10
CA GLY A 163 -7.12 -3.35 5.73
C GLY A 163 -6.91 -2.48 4.50
N THR A 164 -7.71 -2.65 3.45
CA THR A 164 -7.65 -1.85 2.21
C THR A 164 -7.84 -0.36 2.49
N GLY A 165 -8.73 -0.03 3.43
CA GLY A 165 -9.00 1.34 3.81
C GLY A 165 -7.80 2.08 4.41
N GLY A 166 -6.92 1.36 5.12
CA GLY A 166 -5.70 1.93 5.69
C GLY A 166 -4.46 1.81 4.80
N ILE A 167 -4.57 1.25 3.59
CA ILE A 167 -3.44 1.13 2.65
C ILE A 167 -3.56 2.20 1.55
N LYS A 168 -4.72 2.26 0.89
CA LYS A 168 -4.97 3.13 -0.27
C LYS A 168 -4.66 4.62 -0.04
N PRO A 169 -5.12 5.29 1.04
CA PRO A 169 -4.87 6.71 1.21
C PRO A 169 -3.38 7.04 1.47
N TYR A 170 -2.58 6.07 1.89
CA TYR A 170 -1.18 6.30 2.25
C TYR A 170 -0.18 5.81 1.21
N ALA A 171 -0.55 4.93 0.28
CA ALA A 171 0.35 4.43 -0.75
C ALA A 171 0.88 5.57 -1.65
N ALA A 172 -0.02 6.44 -2.12
CA ALA A 172 0.34 7.63 -2.89
C ALA A 172 1.24 8.59 -2.09
N ALA A 173 0.92 8.79 -0.82
CA ALA A 173 1.70 9.66 0.06
C ALA A 173 3.09 9.06 0.36
N LEU A 174 3.21 7.74 0.58
CA LEU A 174 4.49 7.06 0.79
C LEU A 174 5.39 7.16 -0.43
N GLY A 175 4.81 7.04 -1.63
CA GLY A 175 5.56 7.23 -2.87
C GLY A 175 5.96 8.68 -3.10
N ALA A 176 5.10 9.62 -2.72
CA ALA A 176 5.40 11.05 -2.77
C ALA A 176 6.52 11.46 -1.80
N ASP A 177 6.65 10.76 -0.67
CA ASP A 177 7.69 10.96 0.35
C ASP A 177 9.05 10.38 -0.09
N GLN A 178 9.13 9.68 -1.23
CA GLN A 178 10.40 9.19 -1.78
C GLN A 178 11.17 10.25 -2.60
N PHE A 179 10.65 11.47 -2.70
CA PHE A 179 11.24 12.55 -3.51
C PHE A 179 11.28 13.85 -2.69
N ASP A 180 12.45 14.50 -2.66
CA ASP A 180 12.67 15.79 -2.04
C ASP A 180 11.96 16.90 -2.84
N GLY A 181 10.99 17.57 -2.21
CA GLY A 181 10.22 18.64 -2.82
C GLY A 181 11.02 19.92 -3.07
N ALA A 182 12.13 20.12 -2.37
CA ALA A 182 13.00 21.28 -2.51
C ALA A 182 13.96 21.17 -3.71
N ASP A 183 14.17 19.96 -4.24
CA ASP A 183 15.00 19.72 -5.41
C ASP A 183 14.19 19.84 -6.71
N PRO A 184 14.54 20.76 -7.64
CA PRO A 184 13.83 20.92 -8.90
C PRO A 184 13.78 19.63 -9.75
N LYS A 185 14.82 18.78 -9.69
CA LYS A 185 14.89 17.54 -10.47
C LYS A 185 13.98 16.47 -9.87
N GLU A 186 14.02 16.30 -8.55
CA GLU A 186 13.19 15.30 -7.86
C GLU A 186 11.71 15.70 -7.87
N ARG A 187 11.40 17.01 -7.87
CA ARG A 187 10.02 17.49 -8.05
C ARG A 187 9.41 17.07 -9.38
N VAL A 188 10.18 17.09 -10.47
CA VAL A 188 9.71 16.58 -11.78
C VAL A 188 9.54 15.06 -11.74
N ALA A 189 10.47 14.34 -11.09
CA ALA A 189 10.38 12.90 -10.91
C ALA A 189 9.14 12.48 -10.10
N LYS A 190 8.79 13.24 -9.04
CA LYS A 190 7.57 13.08 -8.25
C LYS A 190 6.31 13.23 -9.10
N GLY A 191 6.28 14.20 -10.01
CA GLY A 191 5.19 14.34 -10.99
C GLY A 191 5.05 13.11 -11.89
N SER A 192 6.17 12.61 -12.42
CA SER A 192 6.20 11.37 -13.20
C SER A 192 5.75 10.15 -12.39
N PHE A 193 6.10 10.07 -11.10
CA PHE A 193 5.62 9.01 -10.21
C PHE A 193 4.09 9.00 -10.13
N PHE A 194 3.44 10.14 -9.93
CA PHE A 194 1.98 10.20 -9.90
C PHE A 194 1.35 9.75 -11.22
N ASN A 195 1.94 10.10 -12.37
CA ASN A 195 1.48 9.62 -13.68
C ASN A 195 1.53 8.09 -13.75
N TRP A 196 2.64 7.48 -13.35
CA TRP A 196 2.79 6.02 -13.29
C TRP A 196 1.86 5.37 -12.27
N TYR A 197 1.65 6.02 -11.12
CA TYR A 197 0.73 5.55 -10.08
C TYR A 197 -0.70 5.44 -10.59
N TYR A 198 -1.21 6.49 -11.23
CA TYR A 198 -2.54 6.45 -11.86
C TYR A 198 -2.61 5.46 -13.02
N PHE A 199 -1.55 5.35 -13.82
CA PHE A 199 -1.49 4.35 -14.88
C PHE A 199 -1.60 2.92 -14.32
N SER A 200 -0.86 2.60 -13.27
CA SER A 200 -0.93 1.30 -12.57
C SER A 200 -2.32 1.00 -12.03
N ILE A 201 -2.99 1.97 -11.39
CA ILE A 201 -4.37 1.80 -10.91
C ILE A 201 -5.31 1.49 -12.08
N ASN A 202 -5.23 2.25 -13.18
CA ASN A 202 -6.09 2.06 -14.35
C ASN A 202 -5.87 0.71 -15.06
N ILE A 203 -4.66 0.17 -15.03
CA ILE A 203 -4.43 -1.20 -15.53
C ILE A 203 -5.02 -2.22 -14.56
N GLY A 204 -4.78 -2.05 -13.25
CA GLY A 204 -5.28 -2.97 -12.23
C GLY A 204 -6.80 -3.11 -12.24
N THR A 205 -7.54 -2.04 -12.55
CA THR A 205 -9.01 -2.07 -12.63
C THR A 205 -9.57 -2.84 -13.83
N ARG A 206 -8.74 -3.08 -14.86
CA ARG A 206 -9.15 -3.73 -16.10
C ARG A 206 -9.05 -5.26 -16.07
N VAL A 207 -8.45 -5.84 -15.03
CA VAL A 207 -8.47 -7.28 -14.73
C VAL A 207 -9.86 -7.71 -14.35
#